data_AF-A0ABD3PNB5-F1
#
_entry.id   AF-A0ABD3PNB5-F1
#
_cell.length_a   1.000
_cell.length_b   1.000
_cell.length_c   1.000
_cell.angle_alpha   90.00
_cell.angle_beta   90.00
_cell.angle_gamma   90.00
#
_symmetry.space_group_name_H-M   'P 1'
#
loop_
_entity.id
_entity.type
_entity.pdbx_description
1 polymer ?
#
loop_
_entity_poly.entity_id
_entity_poly.type
_entity_poly.pdbx_seq_one_letter_code
_entity_poly.pdbx_strand_id
1 'polypeptide(L)'
;MISHEHPTHPAALLVTWLILFLTFLLILLFIVLLPLYTLILASITIIRQKLRSIEDNSTDIHDAKLSNKSNSYVDYAQNPWGNIATSLYRGSVFHIRHKPTIHSFSYPLFFSVVDLDEATELFGDNVHSGTNNTCAKPSVKSEPETKRAHVSEENNKGRLWPLSTLMMLRDEDHLKNGEGLSGGDSSNQSLLSLKERITNLLYERTHGKVDLRLHLHDEHDESRTHEPARQVLLVTHLMYYGYCFNPVSLYYILRSTNSSDEISSDNDLNQDSLVEIEAIVVEVSNTPWNEMSVYVLHPDSVDVTESQVTECPGDNKSFRSPAYRYKFRKNFHVSPFMTMDYNYDWTFRMTRDRIQVSAKMIRQQSDEQRMNNDEGALFFTAGFDIRRTPARKFYPLQLAMIICRYPIYCFIIQIWIHYEAMKLLIKGVQFIPHPEGSETMASRMIAAVMRPVFAVKEMFDDRLKRKSA
;
A
#
# COMPACT_ATOMS: atom_id res chain seq x y z
N MET A 1 39.26 56.41 26.26
CA MET A 1 38.87 55.00 26.47
C MET A 1 37.39 54.99 26.87
N ILE A 2 36.49 54.80 25.92
CA ILE A 2 35.08 54.54 26.21
C ILE A 2 34.79 53.18 25.60
N SER A 3 34.57 52.21 26.49
CA SER A 3 34.18 50.84 26.15
C SER A 3 32.76 50.86 25.61
N HIS A 4 32.59 50.46 24.34
CA HIS A 4 31.28 50.15 23.77
C HIS A 4 30.96 48.70 24.11
N GLU A 5 30.31 48.46 25.26
CA GLU A 5 29.61 47.20 25.51
C GLU A 5 28.28 47.21 24.76
N HIS A 6 28.15 46.34 23.77
CA HIS A 6 26.87 46.06 23.12
C HIS A 6 25.95 45.34 24.12
N PRO A 7 24.70 45.80 24.34
CA PRO A 7 23.75 45.09 25.18
C PRO A 7 23.34 43.79 24.47
N THR A 8 23.76 42.65 25.01
CA THR A 8 23.22 41.34 24.63
C THR A 8 21.76 41.27 25.10
N HIS A 9 20.82 41.32 24.16
CA HIS A 9 19.39 41.32 24.48
C HIS A 9 19.01 40.01 25.20
N PRO A 10 18.56 40.05 26.48
CA PRO A 10 18.21 38.85 27.25
C PRO A 10 17.10 38.00 26.62
N ALA A 11 16.25 38.63 25.79
CA ALA A 11 15.22 37.95 25.02
C ALA A 11 15.78 36.95 23.99
N ALA A 12 16.90 37.27 23.33
CA ALA A 12 17.51 36.38 22.33
C ALA A 12 18.09 35.12 22.98
N LEU A 13 18.67 35.26 24.18
CA LEU A 13 19.15 34.13 24.98
C LEU A 13 17.99 33.22 25.41
N LEU A 14 16.88 33.79 25.89
CA LEU A 14 15.70 33.03 26.31
C LEU A 14 15.07 32.25 25.16
N VAL A 15 14.95 32.87 23.97
CA VAL A 15 14.48 32.19 22.76
C VAL A 15 15.43 31.05 22.36
N THR A 16 16.74 31.25 22.45
CA THR A 16 17.72 30.21 22.13
C THR A 16 17.63 29.02 23.08
N TRP A 17 17.51 29.27 24.39
CA TRP A 17 17.31 28.23 25.39
C TRP A 17 16.00 27.48 25.20
N LEU A 18 14.92 28.18 24.84
CA LEU A 18 13.64 27.56 24.52
C LEU A 18 13.76 26.64 23.30
N ILE A 19 14.43 27.07 22.23
CA ILE A 19 14.67 26.24 21.04
C ILE A 19 15.50 25.01 21.42
N LEU A 20 16.60 25.19 22.16
CA LEU A 20 17.44 24.06 22.60
C LEU A 20 16.64 23.08 23.47
N PHE A 21 15.83 23.56 24.40
CA PHE A 21 14.96 22.72 25.23
C PHE A 21 13.93 21.95 24.40
N LEU A 22 13.25 22.62 23.46
CA LEU A 22 12.29 21.99 22.56
C LEU A 22 12.94 20.95 21.65
N THR A 23 14.13 21.23 21.11
CA THR A 23 14.88 20.27 20.29
C THR A 23 15.32 19.06 21.11
N PHE A 24 15.77 19.26 22.36
CA PHE A 24 16.08 18.18 23.29
C PHE A 24 14.86 17.32 23.58
N LEU A 25 13.69 17.94 23.84
CA LEU A 25 12.45 17.22 24.09
C LEU A 25 12.02 16.37 22.87
N LEU A 26 12.14 16.90 21.65
CA LEU A 26 11.85 16.18 20.42
C LEU A 26 12.82 14.99 20.22
N ILE A 27 14.11 15.20 20.48
CA ILE A 27 15.12 14.14 20.42
C ILE A 27 14.80 13.04 21.44
N LEU A 28 14.51 13.41 22.69
CA LEU A 28 14.14 12.45 23.74
C LEU A 28 12.90 11.65 23.33
N LEU A 29 11.88 12.32 22.80
CA LEU A 29 10.64 11.69 22.37
C LEU A 29 10.87 10.69 21.23
N PHE A 30 11.50 11.11 20.13
CA PHE A 30 11.61 10.29 18.92
C PHE A 30 12.76 9.29 18.93
N ILE A 31 13.84 9.54 19.67
CA ILE A 31 15.01 8.66 19.72
C ILE A 31 14.96 7.69 20.90
N VAL A 32 14.30 8.06 22.00
CA VAL A 32 14.29 7.24 23.23
C VAL A 32 12.89 6.74 23.57
N LEU A 33 11.96 7.64 23.87
CA LEU A 33 10.66 7.27 24.43
C LEU A 33 9.81 6.48 23.44
N LEU A 34 9.74 6.92 22.18
CA LEU A 34 8.94 6.29 21.15
C LEU A 34 9.49 4.89 20.78
N PRO A 35 10.81 4.70 20.52
CA PRO A 35 11.38 3.36 20.34
C PRO A 35 11.17 2.43 21.53
N LEU A 36 11.32 2.93 22.76
CA LEU A 36 11.08 2.14 23.97
C LEU A 36 9.62 1.70 24.04
N TYR A 37 8.68 2.62 23.81
CA TYR A 37 7.25 2.32 23.80
C TYR A 37 6.89 1.28 22.74
N THR A 38 7.38 1.42 21.50
CA THR A 38 7.18 0.42 20.43
C THR A 38 7.72 -0.95 20.79
N LEU A 39 8.90 -1.04 21.42
CA LEU A 39 9.49 -2.32 21.83
C LEU A 39 8.68 -2.97 22.97
N ILE A 40 8.15 -2.17 23.89
CA ILE A 40 7.23 -2.64 24.93
C ILE A 40 5.97 -3.23 24.29
N LEU A 41 5.31 -2.51 23.36
CA LEU A 41 4.12 -3.02 22.68
C LEU A 41 4.40 -4.29 21.87
N ALA A 42 5.55 -4.36 21.19
CA ALA A 42 5.97 -5.55 20.46
C ALA A 42 6.18 -6.75 21.41
N SER A 43 6.80 -6.51 22.56
CA SER A 43 7.02 -7.54 23.58
C SER A 43 5.69 -8.05 24.16
N ILE A 44 4.77 -7.14 24.48
CA ILE A 44 3.40 -7.49 24.94
C ILE A 44 2.68 -8.31 23.86
N THR A 45 2.77 -7.91 22.59
CA THR A 45 2.16 -8.63 21.46
C THR A 45 2.69 -10.06 21.35
N ILE A 46 4.02 -10.24 21.45
CA ILE A 46 4.66 -11.56 21.41
C ILE A 46 4.25 -12.42 22.61
N ILE A 47 4.27 -11.85 23.81
CA ILE A 47 3.88 -12.57 25.05
C ILE A 47 2.41 -12.99 24.98
N ARG A 48 1.51 -12.07 24.60
CA ARG A 48 0.07 -12.33 24.45
C ARG A 48 -0.19 -13.49 23.49
N GLN A 49 0.44 -13.48 22.32
CA GLN A 49 0.22 -14.55 21.34
C GLN A 49 0.80 -15.89 21.80
N LYS A 50 1.91 -15.88 22.54
CA LYS A 50 2.48 -17.09 23.14
C LYS A 50 1.54 -17.66 24.22
N LEU A 51 0.94 -16.81 25.05
CA LEU A 51 -0.03 -17.24 26.06
C LEU A 51 -1.28 -17.86 25.42
N ARG A 52 -1.84 -17.22 24.38
CA ARG A 52 -2.97 -17.78 23.61
C ARG A 52 -2.66 -19.16 23.04
N SER A 53 -1.50 -19.31 22.40
CA SER A 53 -1.10 -20.62 21.87
C SER A 53 -0.98 -21.72 22.93
N ILE A 54 -0.70 -21.37 24.19
CA ILE A 54 -0.64 -22.35 25.29
C ILE A 54 -2.05 -22.71 25.76
N GLU A 55 -2.95 -21.73 25.83
CA GLU A 55 -4.35 -21.92 26.21
C GLU A 55 -5.06 -22.81 25.20
N ASP A 56 -4.96 -22.51 23.90
CA ASP A 56 -5.56 -23.31 22.82
C ASP A 56 -5.12 -24.79 22.89
N ASN A 57 -3.81 -25.03 23.03
CA ASN A 57 -3.24 -26.38 23.18
C ASN A 57 -3.79 -27.12 24.43
N SER A 58 -4.08 -26.41 25.51
CA SER A 58 -4.60 -27.04 26.74
C SER A 58 -6.07 -27.47 26.58
N THR A 59 -6.85 -26.72 25.80
CA THR A 59 -8.25 -26.99 25.46
C THR A 59 -8.36 -28.18 24.52
N ASP A 60 -7.53 -28.22 23.47
CA ASP A 60 -7.50 -29.34 22.51
C ASP A 60 -7.16 -30.68 23.17
N ILE A 61 -6.24 -30.68 24.16
CA ILE A 61 -5.91 -31.89 24.93
C ILE A 61 -7.10 -32.35 25.80
N HIS A 62 -7.92 -31.42 26.29
CA HIS A 62 -9.11 -31.74 27.06
C HIS A 62 -10.23 -32.31 26.18
N ASP A 63 -10.47 -31.74 25.00
CA ASP A 63 -11.51 -32.19 24.06
C ASP A 63 -11.12 -33.48 23.32
N ALA A 64 -9.83 -33.68 23.03
CA ALA A 64 -9.31 -34.94 22.49
C ALA A 64 -9.40 -36.11 23.48
N LYS A 65 -9.48 -35.84 24.80
CA LYS A 65 -9.75 -36.87 25.81
C LYS A 65 -11.23 -37.24 25.94
N LEU A 66 -12.14 -36.35 25.51
CA LEU A 66 -13.58 -36.57 25.51
C LEU A 66 -14.06 -37.26 24.22
N SER A 67 -13.42 -36.98 23.08
CA SER A 67 -13.69 -37.68 21.83
C SER A 67 -12.67 -38.80 21.62
N ASN A 68 -13.10 -40.06 21.74
CA ASN A 68 -12.28 -41.26 21.51
C ASN A 68 -11.91 -41.43 20.01
N LYS A 69 -11.35 -40.41 19.36
CA LYS A 69 -10.85 -40.46 17.97
C LYS A 69 -9.33 -40.58 18.01
N SER A 70 -8.84 -41.78 17.66
CA SER A 70 -7.42 -42.06 17.50
C SER A 70 -6.86 -41.52 16.18
N ASN A 71 -5.81 -40.70 16.31
CA ASN A 71 -4.73 -40.36 15.38
C ASN A 71 -5.07 -39.76 14.00
N SER A 72 -4.65 -38.51 13.77
CA SER A 72 -3.34 -38.20 13.15
C SER A 72 -3.20 -36.71 12.80
N TYR A 73 -2.70 -35.88 13.72
CA TYR A 73 -1.91 -34.68 13.39
C TYR A 73 -1.37 -34.08 14.71
N VAL A 74 -0.17 -34.48 15.12
CA VAL A 74 0.59 -33.75 16.14
C VAL A 74 1.87 -33.33 15.45
N ASP A 75 1.83 -32.18 14.78
CA ASP A 75 3.00 -31.61 14.13
C ASP A 75 3.21 -30.15 14.58
N TYR A 76 4.08 -30.03 15.58
CA TYR A 76 4.76 -28.85 16.09
C TYR A 76 3.93 -27.77 16.80
N ALA A 77 4.47 -27.31 17.93
CA ALA A 77 4.27 -25.95 18.44
C ALA A 77 4.73 -24.95 17.37
N GLN A 78 3.88 -24.73 16.37
CA GLN A 78 4.18 -23.81 15.28
C GLN A 78 4.24 -22.41 15.86
N ASN A 79 5.34 -21.72 15.57
CA ASN A 79 5.44 -20.29 15.83
C ASN A 79 4.17 -19.64 15.25
N PRO A 80 3.39 -18.87 16.04
CA PRO A 80 2.16 -18.28 15.54
C PRO A 80 2.41 -17.51 14.24
N TRP A 81 3.58 -16.88 14.12
CA TRP A 81 4.00 -16.08 12.97
C TRP A 81 4.61 -16.88 11.81
N GLY A 82 4.69 -18.21 11.90
CA GLY A 82 5.35 -19.06 10.90
C GLY A 82 4.57 -19.19 9.58
N ASN A 83 3.24 -19.23 9.68
CA ASN A 83 2.35 -19.56 8.56
C ASN A 83 1.64 -18.35 7.93
N ILE A 84 1.98 -17.12 8.32
CA ILE A 84 1.35 -15.94 7.72
C ILE A 84 1.88 -15.71 6.29
N ALA A 85 0.98 -15.49 5.35
CA ALA A 85 1.27 -15.04 4.00
C ALA A 85 1.72 -13.57 4.01
N THR A 86 1.08 -12.76 4.87
CA THR A 86 1.39 -11.35 5.07
C THR A 86 2.85 -11.13 5.45
N SER A 87 3.52 -10.16 4.82
CA SER A 87 4.93 -9.90 5.07
C SER A 87 5.39 -8.48 4.74
N LEU A 88 6.56 -8.13 5.27
CA LEU A 88 7.20 -6.86 5.01
C LEU A 88 8.21 -7.03 3.86
N TYR A 89 8.20 -6.03 2.99
CA TYR A 89 9.12 -5.93 1.88
C TYR A 89 9.91 -4.63 2.00
N ARG A 90 11.19 -4.69 1.64
CA ARG A 90 12.09 -3.53 1.62
C ARG A 90 12.68 -3.38 0.23
N GLY A 91 12.75 -2.16 -0.24
CA GLY A 91 13.40 -1.84 -1.51
C GLY A 91 13.60 -0.36 -1.70
N SER A 92 13.54 0.06 -2.95
CA SER A 92 13.63 1.47 -3.34
C SER A 92 12.58 1.81 -4.37
N VAL A 93 11.98 2.99 -4.22
CA VAL A 93 11.15 3.63 -5.25
C VAL A 93 12.02 4.60 -6.02
N PHE A 94 11.90 4.61 -7.34
CA PHE A 94 12.59 5.56 -8.20
C PHE A 94 11.61 6.31 -9.08
N HIS A 95 11.98 7.54 -9.42
CA HIS A 95 11.29 8.39 -10.36
C HIS A 95 12.32 8.97 -11.31
N ILE A 96 12.03 8.90 -12.61
CA ILE A 96 12.88 9.41 -13.67
C ILE A 96 11.99 10.18 -14.63
N ARG A 97 12.23 11.48 -14.72
CA ARG A 97 11.70 12.35 -15.76
C ARG A 97 12.73 12.45 -16.87
N HIS A 98 12.33 12.09 -18.08
CA HIS A 98 13.17 12.09 -19.27
C HIS A 98 13.04 13.40 -20.05
N LYS A 99 11.84 14.00 -20.08
CA LYS A 99 11.54 15.24 -20.81
C LYS A 99 10.62 16.19 -20.03
N PRO A 100 10.61 17.50 -20.37
CA PRO A 100 11.63 18.20 -21.17
C PRO A 100 12.96 18.39 -20.42
N THR A 101 12.94 18.33 -19.08
CA THR A 101 14.12 18.46 -18.24
C THR A 101 14.38 17.15 -17.50
N ILE A 102 15.60 16.61 -17.66
CA ILE A 102 16.00 15.39 -16.99
C ILE A 102 16.06 15.62 -15.48
N HIS A 103 15.39 14.76 -14.74
CA HIS A 103 15.42 14.76 -13.29
C HIS A 103 15.09 13.38 -12.76
N SER A 104 15.93 12.86 -11.88
CA SER A 104 15.71 11.56 -11.26
C SER A 104 16.04 11.60 -9.79
N PHE A 105 15.29 10.84 -9.01
CA PHE A 105 15.55 10.60 -7.61
C PHE A 105 15.07 9.20 -7.23
N SER A 106 15.68 8.65 -6.18
CA SER A 106 15.31 7.35 -5.62
C SER A 106 15.42 7.42 -4.11
N TYR A 107 14.52 6.72 -3.42
CA TYR A 107 14.49 6.66 -1.97
C TYR A 107 14.11 5.26 -1.49
N PRO A 108 14.66 4.80 -0.36
CA PRO A 108 14.29 3.51 0.19
C PRO A 108 12.83 3.51 0.64
N LEU A 109 12.17 2.36 0.59
CA LEU A 109 10.78 2.25 1.02
C LEU A 109 10.46 0.85 1.53
N PHE A 110 9.50 0.78 2.45
CA PHE A 110 8.96 -0.47 2.98
C PHE A 110 7.51 -0.60 2.57
N PHE A 111 7.16 -1.75 2.03
CA PHE A 111 5.78 -2.10 1.71
C PHE A 111 5.32 -3.22 2.62
N SER A 112 4.07 -3.18 3.03
CA SER A 112 3.39 -4.35 3.55
C SER A 112 2.73 -5.05 2.36
N VAL A 113 2.98 -6.35 2.25
CA VAL A 113 2.25 -7.24 1.34
C VAL A 113 1.30 -8.02 2.22
N VAL A 114 0.05 -7.59 2.26
CA VAL A 114 -1.01 -8.11 3.13
C VAL A 114 -1.87 -9.07 2.33
N ASP A 115 -2.07 -10.27 2.86
CA ASP A 115 -3.15 -11.13 2.38
C ASP A 115 -4.46 -10.62 2.97
N LEU A 116 -5.42 -10.26 2.11
CA LEU A 116 -6.69 -9.71 2.57
C LEU A 116 -7.51 -10.73 3.37
N ASP A 117 -7.29 -12.03 3.17
CA ASP A 117 -7.95 -13.07 3.97
C ASP A 117 -7.40 -13.13 5.41
N GLU A 118 -6.14 -12.73 5.62
CA GLU A 118 -5.50 -12.69 6.94
C GLU A 118 -5.67 -11.33 7.66
N ALA A 119 -6.11 -10.29 6.94
CA ALA A 119 -6.07 -8.92 7.43
C ALA A 119 -6.83 -8.72 8.75
N THR A 120 -8.06 -9.23 8.83
CA THR A 120 -8.91 -9.14 10.03
C THR A 120 -8.29 -9.88 11.22
N GLU A 121 -7.75 -11.09 10.99
CA GLU A 121 -7.10 -11.88 12.03
C GLU A 121 -5.85 -11.17 12.58
N LEU A 122 -5.07 -10.51 11.71
CA LEU A 122 -3.85 -9.83 12.09
C LEU A 122 -4.09 -8.50 12.79
N PHE A 123 -4.94 -7.64 12.23
CA PHE A 123 -5.11 -6.26 12.68
C PHE A 123 -6.34 -6.05 13.58
N GLY A 124 -7.30 -6.98 13.57
CA GLY A 124 -8.56 -6.94 14.32
C GLY A 124 -9.70 -6.34 13.51
N ASP A 125 -10.89 -6.31 14.10
CA ASP A 125 -12.11 -5.83 13.43
C ASP A 125 -12.05 -4.34 13.06
N ASN A 126 -11.13 -3.61 13.69
CA ASN A 126 -10.91 -2.19 13.41
C ASN A 126 -10.46 -1.91 11.96
N VAL A 127 -10.05 -2.95 11.21
CA VAL A 127 -9.82 -2.86 9.76
C VAL A 127 -11.06 -2.26 9.06
N HIS A 128 -12.26 -2.60 9.53
CA HIS A 128 -13.55 -2.17 8.98
C HIS A 128 -14.18 -0.97 9.74
N SER A 129 -13.46 -0.32 10.65
CA SER A 129 -14.03 0.63 11.65
C SER A 129 -14.57 1.96 11.09
N GLY A 130 -14.89 2.04 9.80
CA GLY A 130 -15.57 3.18 9.19
C GLY A 130 -17.07 3.27 9.51
N THR A 131 -17.69 2.26 10.14
CA THR A 131 -19.10 2.31 10.54
C THR A 131 -19.36 1.68 11.90
N ASN A 132 -20.19 2.36 12.69
CA ASN A 132 -20.65 1.97 14.02
C ASN A 132 -20.89 0.45 14.15
N ASN A 133 -20.19 -0.15 15.11
CA ASN A 133 -20.37 -1.55 15.53
C ASN A 133 -21.79 -1.82 16.00
N THR A 134 -22.65 -2.36 15.14
CA THR A 134 -23.78 -3.21 15.56
C THR A 134 -24.06 -4.28 14.51
N CYS A 135 -23.31 -5.38 14.48
CA CYS A 135 -23.87 -6.63 13.99
C CYS A 135 -23.07 -7.84 14.48
N ALA A 136 -23.31 -8.24 15.73
CA ALA A 136 -23.08 -9.62 16.12
C ALA A 136 -24.08 -10.52 15.35
N LYS A 137 -23.58 -11.50 14.59
CA LYS A 137 -24.43 -12.57 14.03
C LYS A 137 -25.12 -13.30 15.19
N PRO A 138 -26.44 -13.60 15.11
CA PRO A 138 -27.13 -14.32 16.16
C PRO A 138 -26.76 -15.81 16.08
N SER A 139 -25.83 -16.27 16.93
CA SER A 139 -25.63 -17.71 17.14
C SER A 139 -26.45 -18.18 18.34
N VAL A 140 -26.99 -19.38 18.16
CA VAL A 140 -28.03 -20.06 18.94
C VAL A 140 -27.69 -20.12 20.44
N LYS A 141 -28.74 -19.98 21.26
CA LYS A 141 -28.72 -19.85 22.74
C LYS A 141 -28.18 -21.11 23.44
N SER A 142 -27.08 -20.97 24.19
CA SER A 142 -26.88 -21.57 25.53
C SER A 142 -25.47 -21.32 26.07
N GLU A 143 -25.22 -20.22 26.82
CA GLU A 143 -24.18 -20.09 27.88
C GLU A 143 -24.15 -18.67 28.51
N PRO A 144 -23.65 -18.48 29.75
CA PRO A 144 -23.89 -17.29 30.58
C PRO A 144 -23.13 -16.01 30.14
N GLU A 145 -23.81 -14.86 30.28
CA GLU A 145 -23.50 -13.54 29.67
C GLU A 145 -22.18 -12.86 30.10
N THR A 146 -21.65 -13.17 31.29
CA THR A 146 -20.45 -12.48 31.82
C THR A 146 -19.13 -12.96 31.21
N LYS A 147 -19.05 -14.21 30.73
CA LYS A 147 -17.89 -14.67 29.94
C LYS A 147 -17.94 -14.16 28.49
N ARG A 148 -19.14 -13.96 27.94
CA ARG A 148 -19.34 -13.42 26.57
C ARG A 148 -18.78 -12.01 26.41
N ALA A 149 -18.96 -11.12 27.39
CA ALA A 149 -18.48 -9.74 27.28
C ALA A 149 -16.95 -9.67 27.15
N HIS A 150 -16.22 -10.36 28.04
CA HIS A 150 -14.75 -10.39 28.00
C HIS A 150 -14.19 -11.14 26.78
N VAL A 151 -14.81 -12.26 26.37
CA VAL A 151 -14.42 -13.00 25.16
C VAL A 151 -14.72 -12.18 23.89
N SER A 152 -15.81 -11.41 23.86
CA SER A 152 -16.17 -10.57 22.70
C SER A 152 -15.22 -9.38 22.50
N GLU A 153 -14.82 -8.67 23.58
CA GLU A 153 -13.83 -7.58 23.47
C GLU A 153 -12.43 -8.08 23.09
N GLU A 154 -12.11 -9.32 23.47
CA GLU A 154 -10.83 -9.94 23.20
C GLU A 154 -10.73 -10.58 21.81
N ASN A 155 -11.87 -10.99 21.24
CA ASN A 155 -11.98 -11.45 19.85
C ASN A 155 -11.85 -10.31 18.83
N ASN A 156 -12.32 -9.10 19.15
CA ASN A 156 -12.19 -7.94 18.26
C ASN A 156 -10.72 -7.47 18.08
N LYS A 157 -9.80 -7.94 18.94
CA LYS A 157 -8.39 -7.55 18.95
C LYS A 157 -7.56 -8.56 18.18
N GLY A 158 -7.10 -8.17 16.98
CA GLY A 158 -6.23 -8.97 16.13
C GLY A 158 -4.92 -9.38 16.81
N ARG A 159 -4.22 -10.31 16.16
CA ARG A 159 -2.97 -10.92 16.65
C ARG A 159 -1.86 -9.91 16.89
N LEU A 160 -1.81 -8.83 16.11
CA LEU A 160 -0.81 -7.77 16.25
C LEU A 160 -1.12 -6.78 17.36
N TRP A 161 -2.29 -6.84 18.00
CA TRP A 161 -2.59 -5.93 19.11
C TRP A 161 -1.76 -6.29 20.35
N PRO A 162 -1.18 -5.30 21.07
CA PRO A 162 -1.37 -3.85 20.91
C PRO A 162 -0.43 -3.14 19.93
N LEU A 163 0.57 -3.82 19.34
CA LEU A 163 1.48 -3.18 18.38
C LEU A 163 0.75 -2.57 17.17
N SER A 164 -0.34 -3.19 16.72
CA SER A 164 -1.17 -2.67 15.62
C SER A 164 -1.72 -1.26 15.88
N THR A 165 -1.81 -0.81 17.14
CA THR A 165 -2.25 0.57 17.45
C THR A 165 -1.32 1.64 16.87
N LEU A 166 -0.05 1.30 16.62
CA LEU A 166 0.93 2.20 16.04
C LEU A 166 1.02 2.10 14.52
N MET A 167 0.75 0.91 13.98
CA MET A 167 0.83 0.63 12.55
C MET A 167 -0.18 -0.46 12.16
N MET A 168 -1.17 -0.11 11.35
CA MET A 168 -2.26 -1.01 10.95
C MET A 168 -2.73 -0.77 9.51
N LEU A 169 -3.36 -1.80 8.94
CA LEU A 169 -4.21 -1.65 7.76
C LEU A 169 -5.56 -1.04 8.17
N ARG A 170 -6.06 -0.09 7.38
CA ARG A 170 -7.40 0.50 7.55
C ARG A 170 -8.11 0.49 6.21
N ASP A 171 -9.30 -0.08 6.12
CA ASP A 171 -10.03 -0.14 4.86
C ASP A 171 -10.47 1.23 4.38
N GLU A 172 -10.73 2.16 5.30
CA GLU A 172 -11.02 3.57 4.98
C GLU A 172 -9.88 4.28 4.24
N ASP A 173 -8.65 3.75 4.30
CA ASP A 173 -7.53 4.31 3.55
C ASP A 173 -7.53 3.90 2.06
N HIS A 174 -8.41 2.97 1.68
CA HIS A 174 -8.45 2.30 0.38
C HIS A 174 -9.80 2.49 -0.32
N LEU A 175 -9.77 2.58 -1.66
CA LEU A 175 -10.95 2.76 -2.52
C LEU A 175 -11.88 3.90 -2.01
N LYS A 176 -11.30 5.04 -1.57
CA LYS A 176 -12.02 6.17 -0.95
C LYS A 176 -13.08 6.82 -1.83
N ASN A 177 -12.98 6.61 -3.14
CA ASN A 177 -13.91 7.14 -4.14
C ASN A 177 -15.21 6.32 -4.24
N GLY A 178 -15.38 5.28 -3.42
CA GLY A 178 -16.58 4.45 -3.41
C GLY A 178 -16.61 3.37 -4.49
N GLU A 179 -15.52 3.16 -5.22
CA GLU A 179 -15.44 2.06 -6.19
C GLU A 179 -15.57 0.68 -5.52
N GLY A 180 -16.15 -0.27 -6.24
CA GLY A 180 -16.42 -1.64 -5.76
C GLY A 180 -17.66 -1.77 -4.85
N LEU A 181 -18.34 -0.66 -4.54
CA LEU A 181 -19.65 -0.65 -3.89
C LEU A 181 -20.72 -0.90 -4.97
N SER A 182 -21.13 -2.16 -5.16
CA SER A 182 -22.15 -2.50 -6.15
C SER A 182 -23.45 -1.73 -5.90
N GLY A 183 -24.11 -1.26 -6.96
CA GLY A 183 -25.31 -0.40 -6.92
C GLY A 183 -26.61 -1.02 -6.36
N GLY A 184 -26.52 -2.01 -5.46
CA GLY A 184 -27.65 -2.57 -4.71
C GLY A 184 -27.86 -1.87 -3.36
N ASP A 185 -29.11 -1.84 -2.88
CA ASP A 185 -29.62 -1.12 -1.69
C ASP A 185 -28.58 -0.51 -0.72
N SER A 186 -28.66 0.81 -0.57
CA SER A 186 -27.75 1.67 0.20
C SER A 186 -27.58 1.31 1.69
N SER A 187 -28.36 0.36 2.23
CA SER A 187 -28.30 -0.04 3.64
C SER A 187 -27.18 -1.02 3.97
N ASN A 188 -26.63 -1.78 3.00
CA ASN A 188 -25.60 -2.81 3.25
C ASN A 188 -24.22 -2.49 2.63
N GLN A 189 -24.08 -1.42 1.86
CA GLN A 189 -22.84 -1.10 1.13
C GLN A 189 -21.65 -0.78 2.05
N SER A 190 -21.89 -0.26 3.24
CA SER A 190 -20.83 0.09 4.20
C SER A 190 -20.22 -1.11 4.93
N LEU A 191 -20.70 -2.34 4.66
CA LEU A 191 -20.26 -3.57 5.32
C LEU A 191 -19.40 -4.46 4.42
N LEU A 192 -19.18 -4.09 3.15
CA LEU A 192 -18.36 -4.88 2.23
C LEU A 192 -16.88 -4.78 2.61
N SER A 193 -16.25 -5.94 2.77
CA SER A 193 -14.81 -6.07 2.97
C SER A 193 -14.04 -5.54 1.75
N LEU A 194 -12.78 -5.15 1.96
CA LEU A 194 -11.92 -4.70 0.86
C LEU A 194 -11.78 -5.76 -0.24
N LYS A 195 -11.72 -7.06 0.12
CA LYS A 195 -11.67 -8.16 -0.84
C LYS A 195 -12.92 -8.21 -1.72
N GLU A 196 -14.11 -8.13 -1.12
CA GLU A 196 -15.38 -8.10 -1.87
C GLU A 196 -15.45 -6.91 -2.84
N ARG A 197 -15.04 -5.72 -2.38
CA ARG A 197 -15.02 -4.52 -3.23
C ARG A 197 -14.12 -4.68 -4.45
N ILE A 198 -12.94 -5.28 -4.27
CA ILE A 198 -12.02 -5.58 -5.38
C ILE A 198 -12.61 -6.60 -6.35
N THR A 199 -13.27 -7.66 -5.84
CA THR A 199 -13.93 -8.65 -6.71
C THR A 199 -15.10 -8.06 -7.50
N ASN A 200 -15.89 -7.17 -6.89
CA ASN A 200 -16.96 -6.43 -7.58
C ASN A 200 -16.39 -5.55 -8.68
N LEU A 201 -15.31 -4.82 -8.39
CA LEU A 201 -14.68 -3.95 -9.37
C LEU A 201 -14.12 -4.74 -10.57
N LEU A 202 -13.51 -5.90 -10.31
CA LEU A 202 -13.04 -6.79 -11.37
C LEU A 202 -14.20 -7.29 -12.25
N TYR A 203 -15.31 -7.70 -11.63
CA TYR A 203 -16.52 -8.11 -12.35
C TYR A 203 -17.06 -6.97 -13.22
N GLU A 204 -17.19 -5.77 -12.67
CA GLU A 204 -17.71 -4.59 -13.37
C GLU A 204 -16.84 -4.19 -14.57
N ARG A 205 -15.53 -4.07 -14.35
CA ARG A 205 -14.58 -3.62 -15.39
C ARG A 205 -14.30 -4.67 -16.46
N THR A 206 -14.61 -5.94 -16.21
CA THR A 206 -14.51 -7.03 -17.21
C THR A 206 -15.85 -7.38 -17.85
N HIS A 207 -16.91 -6.59 -17.60
CA HIS A 207 -18.28 -6.86 -18.08
C HIS A 207 -18.79 -8.27 -17.71
N GLY A 208 -18.42 -8.74 -16.53
CA GLY A 208 -18.84 -10.02 -15.97
C GLY A 208 -18.14 -11.25 -16.55
N LYS A 209 -17.11 -11.08 -17.39
CA LYS A 209 -16.30 -12.20 -17.89
C LYS A 209 -15.47 -12.85 -16.78
N VAL A 210 -15.07 -12.07 -15.78
CA VAL A 210 -14.35 -12.56 -14.60
C VAL A 210 -15.24 -12.34 -13.38
N ASP A 211 -15.91 -13.39 -12.91
CA ASP A 211 -16.75 -13.33 -11.70
C ASP A 211 -16.13 -14.15 -10.56
N LEU A 212 -15.48 -13.44 -9.64
CA LEU A 212 -14.89 -14.05 -8.44
C LEU A 212 -15.82 -13.99 -7.22
N ARG A 213 -17.01 -13.38 -7.33
CA ARG A 213 -17.93 -13.17 -6.19
C ARG A 213 -18.55 -14.47 -5.70
N LEU A 214 -18.72 -15.44 -6.60
CA LEU A 214 -19.24 -16.77 -6.29
C LEU A 214 -18.37 -17.53 -5.27
N HIS A 215 -17.06 -17.27 -5.26
CA HIS A 215 -16.11 -17.92 -4.36
C HIS A 215 -16.04 -17.30 -2.95
N LEU A 216 -16.73 -16.18 -2.70
CA LEU A 216 -16.72 -15.49 -1.40
C LEU A 216 -17.83 -15.98 -0.46
N HIS A 217 -18.91 -16.54 -1.00
CA HIS A 217 -20.10 -16.91 -0.22
C HIS A 217 -20.37 -18.42 -0.15
N ASP A 218 -19.59 -19.24 -0.87
CA ASP A 218 -19.88 -20.66 -1.05
C ASP A 218 -18.74 -21.56 -0.53
N GLU A 219 -18.60 -21.62 0.80
CA GLU A 219 -17.84 -22.69 1.46
C GLU A 219 -18.67 -23.97 1.64
N HIS A 220 -19.93 -24.02 1.18
CA HIS A 220 -20.89 -25.10 1.51
C HIS A 220 -21.55 -25.80 0.31
N ASP A 221 -21.35 -25.35 -0.93
CA ASP A 221 -21.84 -26.07 -2.12
C ASP A 221 -20.79 -27.08 -2.63
N GLU A 222 -20.91 -28.34 -2.19
CA GLU A 222 -20.09 -29.48 -2.63
C GLU A 222 -20.21 -29.78 -4.14
N SER A 223 -21.13 -29.13 -4.87
CA SER A 223 -21.44 -29.45 -6.27
C SER A 223 -20.55 -28.75 -7.33
N ARG A 224 -19.69 -27.80 -6.95
CA ARG A 224 -18.75 -27.11 -7.88
C ARG A 224 -17.30 -27.13 -7.38
N THR A 225 -16.70 -28.30 -7.40
CA THR A 225 -15.39 -28.65 -6.82
C THR A 225 -14.16 -28.44 -7.72
N HIS A 226 -14.20 -27.62 -8.77
CA HIS A 226 -13.10 -27.61 -9.77
C HIS A 226 -12.42 -26.27 -10.07
N GLU A 227 -12.84 -25.14 -9.48
CA GLU A 227 -12.11 -23.89 -9.68
C GLU A 227 -11.15 -23.59 -8.51
N PRO A 228 -9.88 -23.23 -8.79
CA PRO A 228 -8.89 -22.98 -7.75
C PRO A 228 -9.26 -21.74 -6.93
N ALA A 229 -8.98 -21.76 -5.62
CA ALA A 229 -9.15 -20.60 -4.75
C ALA A 229 -8.26 -19.42 -5.24
N ARG A 230 -8.81 -18.19 -5.18
CA ARG A 230 -8.07 -16.96 -5.50
C ARG A 230 -7.64 -16.26 -4.22
N GLN A 231 -6.35 -15.98 -4.13
CA GLN A 231 -5.76 -15.17 -3.06
C GLN A 231 -5.65 -13.71 -3.53
N VAL A 232 -5.95 -12.74 -2.65
CA VAL A 232 -5.81 -11.31 -2.97
C VAL A 232 -4.72 -10.70 -2.10
N LEU A 233 -3.56 -10.40 -2.70
CA LEU A 233 -2.43 -9.77 -2.02
C LEU A 233 -2.40 -8.26 -2.28
N LEU A 234 -2.51 -7.47 -1.21
CA LEU A 234 -2.41 -6.02 -1.23
C LEU A 234 -0.97 -5.58 -0.92
N VAL A 235 -0.30 -4.97 -1.91
CA VAL A 235 0.97 -4.27 -1.73
C VAL A 235 0.68 -2.80 -1.46
N THR A 236 0.90 -2.38 -0.21
CA THR A 236 0.48 -1.06 0.28
C THR A 236 1.42 -0.49 1.35
N HIS A 237 1.24 0.79 1.64
CA HIS A 237 1.67 1.40 2.89
C HIS A 237 0.61 1.25 3.97
N LEU A 238 1.02 0.79 5.15
CA LEU A 238 0.15 0.84 6.33
C LEU A 238 0.13 2.26 6.91
N MET A 239 -0.92 2.55 7.67
CA MET A 239 -0.99 3.76 8.48
C MET A 239 0.12 3.73 9.55
N TYR A 240 0.72 4.89 9.83
CA TYR A 240 1.66 5.13 10.94
C TYR A 240 1.11 6.21 11.87
N TYR A 241 0.90 5.89 13.15
CA TYR A 241 0.45 6.86 14.18
C TYR A 241 -0.78 7.70 13.77
N GLY A 242 -1.75 7.06 13.09
CA GLY A 242 -2.97 7.69 12.57
C GLY A 242 -2.80 8.39 11.22
N TYR A 243 -1.58 8.49 10.69
CA TYR A 243 -1.30 9.12 9.40
C TYR A 243 -0.96 8.09 8.33
N CYS A 244 -1.65 8.14 7.20
CA CYS A 244 -1.39 7.29 6.04
C CYS A 244 -1.00 8.14 4.84
N PHE A 245 0.14 7.80 4.22
CA PHE A 245 0.55 8.34 2.92
C PHE A 245 0.79 7.18 1.97
N ASN A 246 -0.12 7.02 1.01
CA ASN A 246 -0.17 5.84 0.16
C ASN A 246 -0.48 6.23 -1.30
N PRO A 247 0.53 6.65 -2.08
CA PRO A 247 0.33 7.17 -3.44
C PRO A 247 -0.08 6.08 -4.45
N VAL A 248 0.28 4.83 -4.19
CA VAL A 248 -0.08 3.68 -5.03
C VAL A 248 -0.28 2.44 -4.18
N SER A 249 -1.38 1.72 -4.42
CA SER A 249 -1.65 0.39 -3.88
C SER A 249 -1.93 -0.58 -4.99
N LEU A 250 -1.39 -1.80 -4.87
CA LEU A 250 -1.53 -2.84 -5.88
C LEU A 250 -2.20 -4.06 -5.27
N TYR A 251 -3.34 -4.47 -5.81
CA TYR A 251 -4.03 -5.69 -5.44
C TYR A 251 -3.71 -6.75 -6.50
N TYR A 252 -2.95 -7.76 -6.13
CA TYR A 252 -2.68 -8.91 -6.98
C TYR A 252 -3.72 -9.98 -6.70
N ILE A 253 -4.51 -10.33 -7.72
CA ILE A 253 -5.40 -11.48 -7.69
C ILE A 253 -4.59 -12.67 -8.21
N LEU A 254 -4.36 -13.63 -7.34
CA LEU A 254 -3.48 -14.75 -7.57
C LEU A 254 -4.29 -16.03 -7.70
N ARG A 255 -3.97 -16.80 -8.73
CA ARG A 255 -4.55 -18.11 -8.97
C ARG A 255 -3.52 -19.19 -8.62
N SER A 256 -3.91 -20.11 -7.75
CA SER A 256 -3.10 -21.30 -7.49
C SER A 256 -3.21 -22.25 -8.67
N THR A 257 -2.10 -22.54 -9.34
CA THR A 257 -2.06 -23.61 -10.35
C THR A 257 -1.65 -24.91 -9.63
N ASN A 258 -2.59 -25.83 -9.50
CA ASN A 258 -2.25 -27.18 -9.07
C ASN A 258 -1.53 -27.84 -10.26
N SER A 259 -0.29 -28.27 -10.06
CA SER A 259 0.51 -28.98 -11.06
C SER A 259 -0.02 -30.42 -11.22
N SER A 260 -1.22 -30.57 -11.79
CA SER A 260 -1.79 -31.88 -12.15
C SER A 260 -1.59 -32.24 -13.63
N ASP A 261 -1.16 -31.30 -14.48
CA ASP A 261 -1.19 -31.50 -15.94
C ASP A 261 0.19 -31.69 -16.61
N GLU A 262 1.29 -31.71 -15.87
CA GLU A 262 2.59 -32.11 -16.44
C GLU A 262 3.30 -33.14 -15.55
N ILE A 263 3.17 -34.43 -15.91
CA ILE A 263 4.11 -35.48 -15.50
C ILE A 263 5.41 -35.25 -16.28
N SER A 264 6.19 -34.24 -15.88
CA SER A 264 7.61 -34.18 -16.21
C SER A 264 8.38 -34.87 -15.09
N SER A 265 8.86 -36.06 -15.42
CA SER A 265 9.67 -36.92 -14.56
C SER A 265 11.06 -36.31 -14.39
N ASP A 266 11.23 -35.45 -13.39
CA ASP A 266 12.55 -35.18 -12.78
C ASP A 266 12.37 -34.72 -11.33
N ASN A 267 13.02 -35.45 -10.42
CA ASN A 267 12.98 -35.27 -8.97
C ASN A 267 13.76 -34.01 -8.54
N ASP A 268 13.19 -32.82 -8.72
CA ASP A 268 13.65 -31.61 -8.01
C ASP A 268 12.66 -31.26 -6.90
N LEU A 269 13.08 -31.59 -5.67
CA LEU A 269 12.43 -31.24 -4.40
C LEU A 269 12.43 -29.71 -4.21
N ASN A 270 11.47 -29.01 -4.84
CA ASN A 270 10.96 -27.70 -4.45
C ASN A 270 9.63 -27.49 -5.18
N GLN A 271 8.59 -28.20 -4.74
CA GLN A 271 7.23 -28.01 -5.25
C GLN A 271 6.64 -26.74 -4.61
N ASP A 272 7.20 -25.59 -4.93
CA ASP A 272 6.51 -24.32 -4.76
C ASP A 272 5.40 -24.30 -5.82
N SER A 273 4.14 -24.42 -5.39
CA SER A 273 2.98 -24.22 -6.26
C SER A 273 3.19 -22.95 -7.08
N LEU A 274 3.15 -23.06 -8.40
CA LEU A 274 3.29 -21.91 -9.29
C LEU A 274 2.05 -21.02 -9.11
N VAL A 275 2.29 -19.83 -8.56
CA VAL A 275 1.26 -18.82 -8.35
C VAL A 275 1.24 -17.91 -9.57
N GLU A 276 0.14 -17.93 -10.32
CA GLU A 276 -0.06 -17.09 -11.50
C GLU A 276 -0.80 -15.81 -11.12
N ILE A 277 -0.48 -14.69 -11.77
CA ILE A 277 -1.23 -13.44 -11.60
C ILE A 277 -2.40 -13.45 -12.57
N GLU A 278 -3.62 -13.57 -12.04
CA GLU A 278 -4.85 -13.55 -12.83
C GLU A 278 -5.22 -12.11 -13.22
N ALA A 279 -5.20 -11.18 -12.26
CA ALA A 279 -5.48 -9.77 -12.49
C ALA A 279 -4.72 -8.88 -11.51
N ILE A 280 -4.55 -7.61 -11.86
CA ILE A 280 -3.96 -6.59 -10.97
C ILE A 280 -4.90 -5.40 -10.90
N VAL A 281 -5.30 -4.98 -9.71
CA VAL A 281 -6.00 -3.71 -9.52
C VAL A 281 -5.01 -2.69 -9.00
N VAL A 282 -4.91 -1.54 -9.67
CA VAL A 282 -4.02 -0.44 -9.33
C VAL A 282 -4.85 0.72 -8.80
N GLU A 283 -4.69 0.99 -7.52
CA GLU A 283 -5.23 2.19 -6.89
C GLU A 283 -4.14 3.27 -6.88
N VAL A 284 -4.45 4.43 -7.47
CA VAL A 284 -3.56 5.60 -7.50
C VAL A 284 -4.25 6.75 -6.79
N SER A 285 -3.57 7.32 -5.80
CA SER A 285 -4.04 8.53 -5.11
C SER A 285 -3.19 9.74 -5.47
N ASN A 286 -3.79 10.92 -5.50
CA ASN A 286 -3.05 12.15 -5.68
C ASN A 286 -2.97 12.94 -4.36
N THR A 287 -1.81 13.57 -4.17
CA THR A 287 -1.58 14.51 -3.06
C THR A 287 -1.10 15.78 -3.75
N PRO A 288 -1.72 16.96 -3.52
CA PRO A 288 -2.54 17.36 -2.37
C PRO A 288 -4.06 17.20 -2.49
N TRP A 289 -4.60 16.71 -3.62
CA TRP A 289 -6.05 16.77 -3.89
C TRP A 289 -6.88 15.69 -3.20
N ASN A 290 -6.23 14.64 -2.67
CA ASN A 290 -6.89 13.54 -1.95
C ASN A 290 -7.98 12.87 -2.80
N GLU A 291 -7.78 12.87 -4.11
CA GLU A 291 -8.58 12.12 -5.07
C GLU A 291 -7.92 10.76 -5.31
N MET A 292 -8.69 9.86 -5.91
CA MET A 292 -8.28 8.50 -6.17
C MET A 292 -8.86 8.04 -7.50
N SER A 293 -8.06 7.27 -8.23
CA SER A 293 -8.47 6.57 -9.44
C SER A 293 -8.02 5.13 -9.37
N VAL A 294 -8.86 4.23 -9.85
CA VAL A 294 -8.57 2.79 -9.87
C VAL A 294 -8.59 2.27 -11.31
N TYR A 295 -7.62 1.40 -11.61
CA TYR A 295 -7.47 0.74 -12.90
C TYR A 295 -7.45 -0.78 -12.69
N VAL A 296 -8.30 -1.51 -13.41
CA VAL A 296 -8.31 -2.97 -13.41
C VAL A 296 -7.48 -3.45 -14.60
N LEU A 297 -6.35 -4.10 -14.32
CA LEU A 297 -5.44 -4.62 -15.32
C LEU A 297 -5.72 -6.12 -15.53
N HIS A 298 -6.51 -6.39 -16.56
CA HIS A 298 -6.86 -7.72 -17.04
C HIS A 298 -7.05 -7.64 -18.57
N PRO A 299 -6.75 -8.69 -19.36
CA PRO A 299 -6.94 -8.66 -20.82
C PRO A 299 -8.36 -8.30 -21.26
N ASP A 300 -9.38 -8.73 -20.51
CA ASP A 300 -10.79 -8.41 -20.75
C ASP A 300 -11.29 -7.11 -20.08
N SER A 301 -10.42 -6.36 -19.41
CA SER A 301 -10.81 -5.12 -18.74
C SER A 301 -10.99 -3.97 -19.74
N VAL A 302 -12.03 -3.15 -19.53
CA VAL A 302 -12.25 -1.89 -20.28
C VAL A 302 -11.12 -0.88 -20.13
N ASP A 303 -10.33 -0.98 -19.06
CA ASP A 303 -9.23 -0.06 -18.81
C ASP A 303 -8.02 -0.35 -19.71
N VAL A 304 -7.85 -1.60 -20.15
CA VAL A 304 -6.64 -2.06 -20.85
C VAL A 304 -6.81 -1.97 -22.36
N THR A 305 -5.80 -1.42 -23.03
CA THR A 305 -5.73 -1.37 -24.50
C THR A 305 -4.89 -2.52 -25.07
N GLU A 306 -3.80 -2.87 -24.40
CA GLU A 306 -2.91 -3.96 -24.82
C GLU A 306 -2.40 -4.68 -23.58
N SER A 307 -2.45 -6.02 -23.60
CA SER A 307 -1.89 -6.89 -22.57
C SER A 307 -0.94 -7.89 -23.19
N GLN A 308 0.25 -8.05 -22.62
CA GLN A 308 1.24 -9.03 -23.07
C GLN A 308 1.87 -9.70 -21.86
N VAL A 309 1.93 -11.03 -21.87
CA VAL A 309 2.70 -11.82 -20.90
C VAL A 309 3.94 -12.34 -21.61
N THR A 310 5.11 -12.00 -21.08
CA THR A 310 6.39 -12.47 -21.62
C THR A 310 7.04 -13.42 -20.63
N GLU A 311 7.25 -14.67 -21.03
CA GLU A 311 8.03 -15.61 -20.23
C GLU A 311 9.49 -15.14 -20.09
N CYS A 312 10.13 -15.50 -18.98
CA CYS A 312 11.52 -15.14 -18.75
C CYS A 312 12.45 -15.78 -19.80
N PRO A 313 13.26 -15.01 -20.54
CA PRO A 313 14.42 -15.56 -21.22
C PRO A 313 15.39 -16.13 -20.18
N GLY A 314 15.78 -17.39 -20.34
CA GLY A 314 16.64 -18.11 -19.40
C GLY A 314 17.99 -17.41 -19.18
N ASP A 315 18.30 -17.10 -17.91
CA ASP A 315 19.66 -17.15 -17.30
C ASP A 315 19.68 -16.54 -15.88
N ASN A 316 18.73 -15.68 -15.51
CA ASN A 316 18.65 -15.13 -14.15
C ASN A 316 17.98 -16.10 -13.17
N LYS A 317 18.77 -17.00 -12.57
CA LYS A 317 18.32 -17.98 -11.56
C LYS A 317 17.59 -17.36 -10.35
N SER A 318 17.79 -16.07 -10.05
CA SER A 318 17.22 -15.42 -8.85
C SER A 318 15.84 -14.79 -9.03
N PHE A 319 15.32 -14.66 -10.26
CA PHE A 319 14.02 -14.01 -10.51
C PHE A 319 13.30 -14.62 -11.72
N ARG A 320 12.81 -15.85 -11.55
CA ARG A 320 12.00 -16.59 -12.52
C ARG A 320 10.51 -16.29 -12.28
N SER A 321 9.99 -15.29 -12.97
CA SER A 321 8.57 -14.94 -12.99
C SER A 321 8.25 -14.21 -14.28
N PRO A 322 7.16 -14.59 -14.99
CA PRO A 322 6.74 -13.94 -16.23
C PRO A 322 6.54 -12.43 -16.01
N ALA A 323 6.76 -11.67 -17.07
CA ALA A 323 6.53 -10.24 -17.08
C ALA A 323 5.15 -9.94 -17.66
N TYR A 324 4.26 -9.42 -16.82
CA TYR A 324 2.91 -8.98 -17.20
C TYR A 324 2.99 -7.50 -17.59
N ARG A 325 2.71 -7.20 -18.86
CA ARG A 325 2.75 -5.84 -19.40
C ARG A 325 1.36 -5.39 -19.81
N TYR A 326 0.96 -4.21 -19.37
CA TYR A 326 -0.33 -3.59 -19.67
C TYR A 326 -0.14 -2.17 -20.17
N LYS A 327 -0.79 -1.83 -21.30
CA LYS A 327 -0.90 -0.46 -21.79
C LYS A 327 -2.33 0.05 -21.69
N PHE A 328 -2.48 1.26 -21.20
CA PHE A 328 -3.78 1.89 -20.96
C PHE A 328 -3.66 3.41 -20.95
N ARG A 329 -4.79 4.12 -21.10
CA ARG A 329 -4.81 5.58 -21.12
C ARG A 329 -4.66 6.16 -19.70
N LYS A 330 -3.85 7.21 -19.55
CA LYS A 330 -3.79 7.97 -18.30
C LYS A 330 -5.04 8.84 -18.16
N ASN A 331 -5.90 8.50 -17.20
CA ASN A 331 -7.13 9.24 -16.92
C ASN A 331 -7.09 9.97 -15.57
N PHE A 332 -5.95 9.98 -14.87
CA PHE A 332 -5.82 10.60 -13.55
C PHE A 332 -4.67 11.62 -13.47
N HIS A 333 -4.92 12.78 -12.86
CA HIS A 333 -3.94 13.86 -12.73
C HIS A 333 -3.18 13.76 -11.41
N VAL A 334 -1.95 13.23 -11.49
CA VAL A 334 -1.11 12.92 -10.32
C VAL A 334 0.03 13.90 -10.07
N SER A 335 0.35 14.77 -11.03
CA SER A 335 1.48 15.69 -10.94
C SER A 335 1.19 17.01 -11.63
N PRO A 336 1.41 18.16 -10.96
CA PRO A 336 1.24 19.47 -11.57
C PRO A 336 2.32 19.81 -12.61
N PHE A 337 3.26 18.90 -12.88
CA PHE A 337 4.28 19.08 -13.91
C PHE A 337 4.06 18.13 -15.08
N MET A 338 2.87 17.55 -15.21
CA MET A 338 2.53 16.62 -16.28
C MET A 338 1.10 16.84 -16.79
N THR A 339 0.96 16.83 -18.11
CA THR A 339 -0.33 16.88 -18.80
C THR A 339 -1.06 15.52 -18.74
N MET A 340 -2.25 15.45 -19.34
CA MET A 340 -3.09 14.24 -19.39
C MET A 340 -2.91 13.41 -20.68
N ASP A 341 -2.20 13.92 -21.69
CA ASP A 341 -1.97 13.31 -23.01
C ASP A 341 -0.90 12.20 -23.00
N TYR A 342 -1.02 11.24 -22.08
CA TYR A 342 -0.11 10.11 -21.96
C TYR A 342 -0.85 8.77 -21.94
N ASN A 343 -0.16 7.75 -22.46
CA ASN A 343 -0.48 6.36 -22.22
C ASN A 343 0.50 5.78 -21.19
N TYR A 344 -0.06 5.00 -20.29
CA TYR A 344 0.67 4.17 -19.36
C TYR A 344 1.14 2.89 -20.06
N ASP A 345 2.36 2.46 -19.73
CA ASP A 345 2.93 1.18 -20.11
C ASP A 345 3.58 0.58 -18.86
N TRP A 346 2.82 -0.27 -18.17
CA TRP A 346 3.20 -0.85 -16.88
C TRP A 346 3.69 -2.27 -17.08
N THR A 347 4.74 -2.65 -16.35
CA THR A 347 5.27 -4.00 -16.31
C THR A 347 5.38 -4.47 -14.87
N PHE A 348 4.83 -5.64 -14.59
CA PHE A 348 4.80 -6.28 -13.29
C PHE A 348 5.53 -7.61 -13.34
N ARG A 349 6.33 -7.88 -12.31
CA ARG A 349 6.98 -9.16 -12.08
C ARG A 349 6.90 -9.48 -10.60
N MET A 350 6.48 -10.69 -10.27
CA MET A 350 6.23 -11.07 -8.89
C MET A 350 6.67 -12.51 -8.63
N THR A 351 7.44 -12.68 -7.57
CA THR A 351 7.68 -13.97 -6.91
C THR A 351 7.31 -13.84 -5.43
N ARG A 352 7.36 -14.96 -4.71
CA ARG A 352 7.14 -14.99 -3.25
C ARG A 352 8.06 -14.06 -2.43
N ASP A 353 9.23 -13.71 -2.96
CA ASP A 353 10.26 -12.96 -2.24
C ASP A 353 10.68 -11.64 -2.91
N ARG A 354 10.17 -11.34 -4.11
CA ARG A 354 10.51 -10.11 -4.84
C ARG A 354 9.35 -9.64 -5.70
N ILE A 355 9.05 -8.35 -5.63
CA ILE A 355 8.05 -7.69 -6.45
C ILE A 355 8.75 -6.53 -7.17
N GLN A 356 8.59 -6.48 -8.48
CA GLN A 356 9.12 -5.42 -9.32
C GLN A 356 7.99 -4.84 -10.16
N VAL A 357 7.89 -3.52 -10.13
CA VAL A 357 6.91 -2.75 -10.90
C VAL A 357 7.62 -1.62 -11.61
N SER A 358 7.31 -1.45 -12.89
CA SER A 358 7.78 -0.30 -13.68
C SER A 358 6.60 0.29 -14.45
N ALA A 359 6.31 1.55 -14.19
CA ALA A 359 5.30 2.35 -14.87
C ALA A 359 5.99 3.37 -15.77
N LYS A 360 5.82 3.22 -17.08
CA LYS A 360 6.29 4.19 -18.08
C LYS A 360 5.11 5.05 -18.53
N MET A 361 5.40 6.33 -18.79
CA MET A 361 4.45 7.26 -19.42
C MET A 361 4.98 7.70 -20.76
N ILE A 362 4.21 7.39 -21.81
CA ILE A 362 4.54 7.62 -23.21
C ILE A 362 3.54 8.62 -23.77
N ARG A 363 4.02 9.65 -24.46
CA ARG A 363 3.14 10.70 -24.99
C ARG A 363 2.25 10.17 -26.11
N GLN A 364 0.96 10.51 -26.08
CA GLN A 364 0.01 10.11 -27.11
C GLN A 364 0.37 10.78 -28.45
N GLN A 365 0.19 10.05 -29.55
CA GLN A 365 0.23 10.61 -30.90
C GLN A 365 -1.07 11.38 -31.14
N SER A 366 -0.99 12.69 -31.37
CA SER A 366 -2.13 13.51 -31.79
C SER A 366 -1.90 14.06 -33.20
N ASP A 367 -2.92 13.96 -34.05
CA ASP A 367 -2.84 14.33 -35.47
C ASP A 367 -2.53 15.82 -35.71
N GLU A 368 -2.76 16.68 -34.71
CA GLU A 368 -2.60 18.14 -34.80
C GLU A 368 -1.20 18.67 -34.42
N GLN A 369 -0.28 17.85 -33.89
CA GLN A 369 1.05 18.29 -33.42
C GLN A 369 2.25 17.67 -34.13
N ARG A 370 2.15 17.43 -35.45
CA ARG A 370 3.27 17.00 -36.32
C ARG A 370 4.51 17.91 -36.35
N MET A 371 4.50 19.05 -35.63
CA MET A 371 5.62 19.99 -35.55
C MET A 371 6.55 19.75 -34.35
N ASN A 372 6.21 18.86 -33.40
CA ASN A 372 7.05 18.57 -32.23
C ASN A 372 7.59 17.12 -32.27
N ASN A 373 8.91 16.96 -32.25
CA ASN A 373 9.66 15.69 -32.29
C ASN A 373 9.48 14.74 -31.06
N ASP A 374 8.40 14.92 -30.28
CA ASP A 374 8.16 14.21 -29.01
C ASP A 374 7.06 13.15 -29.11
N GLU A 375 6.56 12.84 -30.30
CA GLU A 375 5.58 11.77 -30.55
C GLU A 375 6.13 10.41 -30.11
N GLY A 376 5.35 9.65 -29.33
CA GLY A 376 5.77 8.35 -28.80
C GLY A 376 6.97 8.41 -27.84
N ALA A 377 7.40 9.61 -27.43
CA ALA A 377 8.54 9.75 -26.54
C ALA A 377 8.20 9.30 -25.12
N LEU A 378 9.16 8.67 -24.46
CA LEU A 378 9.13 8.36 -23.04
C LEU A 378 9.33 9.65 -22.25
N PHE A 379 8.34 10.06 -21.46
CA PHE A 379 8.41 11.28 -20.65
C PHE A 379 8.81 11.00 -19.22
N PHE A 380 8.31 9.88 -18.68
CA PHE A 380 8.51 9.55 -17.27
C PHE A 380 8.55 8.05 -17.06
N THR A 381 9.30 7.64 -16.04
CA THR A 381 9.35 6.28 -15.54
C THR A 381 9.37 6.32 -14.03
N ALA A 382 8.45 5.61 -13.41
CA ALA A 382 8.48 5.32 -11.99
C ALA A 382 8.38 3.83 -11.75
N GLY A 383 8.78 3.40 -10.57
CA GLY A 383 8.70 2.01 -10.22
C GLY A 383 9.37 1.72 -8.90
N PHE A 384 9.30 0.46 -8.53
CA PHE A 384 9.99 -0.04 -7.35
C PHE A 384 10.42 -1.48 -7.55
N ASP A 385 11.46 -1.85 -6.81
CA ASP A 385 11.97 -3.21 -6.71
C ASP A 385 12.14 -3.50 -5.23
N ILE A 386 11.28 -4.36 -4.71
CA ILE A 386 11.15 -4.65 -3.29
C ILE A 386 11.34 -6.13 -3.04
N ARG A 387 12.03 -6.46 -1.95
CA ARG A 387 12.34 -7.83 -1.54
C ARG A 387 11.79 -8.12 -0.17
N ARG A 388 11.30 -9.33 0.02
CA ARG A 388 10.76 -9.81 1.28
C ARG A 388 11.83 -9.82 2.37
N THR A 389 11.46 -9.45 3.59
CA THR A 389 12.36 -9.53 4.73
C THR A 389 12.48 -10.98 5.24
N PRO A 390 13.70 -11.48 5.55
CA PRO A 390 13.98 -12.92 5.65
C PRO A 390 13.50 -13.65 6.93
N ALA A 391 12.56 -13.13 7.73
CA ALA A 391 12.23 -13.77 9.02
C ALA A 391 10.76 -13.67 9.49
N ARG A 392 9.84 -14.43 8.87
CA ARG A 392 8.42 -14.54 9.30
C ARG A 392 8.26 -14.79 10.82
N LYS A 393 9.18 -15.58 11.39
CA LYS A 393 9.20 -15.98 12.80
C LYS A 393 9.17 -14.82 13.82
N PHE A 394 9.56 -13.61 13.41
CA PHE A 394 9.64 -12.42 14.27
C PHE A 394 8.91 -11.22 13.67
N TYR A 395 7.76 -11.44 13.01
CA TYR A 395 7.03 -10.38 12.33
C TYR A 395 6.72 -9.14 13.21
N PRO A 396 6.21 -9.26 14.46
CA PRO A 396 5.98 -8.09 15.31
C PRO A 396 7.25 -7.31 15.62
N LEU A 397 8.37 -8.01 15.84
CA LEU A 397 9.65 -7.36 16.12
C LEU A 397 10.20 -6.64 14.89
N GLN A 398 10.03 -7.19 13.69
CA GLN A 398 10.39 -6.51 12.45
C GLN A 398 9.57 -5.23 12.25
N LEU A 399 8.26 -5.31 12.48
CA LEU A 399 7.38 -4.15 12.39
C LEU A 399 7.84 -3.06 13.38
N ALA A 400 8.09 -3.45 14.63
CA ALA A 400 8.63 -2.55 15.65
C ALA A 400 9.98 -1.94 15.25
N MET A 401 10.90 -2.72 14.67
CA MET A 401 12.19 -2.20 14.20
C MET A 401 12.01 -1.14 13.10
N ILE A 402 11.06 -1.33 12.17
CA ILE A 402 10.74 -0.34 11.15
C ILE A 402 10.20 0.94 11.79
N ILE A 403 9.25 0.81 12.72
CA ILE A 403 8.65 1.96 13.41
C ILE A 403 9.72 2.71 14.22
N CYS A 404 10.57 2.01 14.98
CA CYS A 404 11.68 2.62 15.74
C CYS A 404 12.66 3.36 14.82
N ARG A 405 12.96 2.79 13.64
CA ARG A 405 13.93 3.37 12.73
C ARG A 405 13.35 4.54 11.94
N TYR A 406 12.05 4.50 11.64
CA TYR A 406 11.38 5.44 10.75
C TYR A 406 9.99 5.85 11.28
N PRO A 407 9.91 6.55 12.43
CA PRO A 407 8.63 6.80 13.11
C PRO A 407 7.69 7.76 12.35
N ILE A 408 8.22 8.68 11.54
CA ILE A 408 7.42 9.64 10.76
C ILE A 408 7.75 9.54 9.26
N TYR A 409 8.02 8.32 8.79
CA TYR A 409 8.57 8.11 7.45
C TYR A 409 7.65 8.61 6.34
N CYS A 410 6.35 8.34 6.47
CA CYS A 410 5.32 8.81 5.55
C CYS A 410 5.40 10.33 5.36
N PHE A 411 5.55 11.07 6.46
CA PHE A 411 5.68 12.53 6.44
C PHE A 411 6.99 13.00 5.81
N ILE A 412 8.11 12.33 6.13
CA ILE A 412 9.43 12.63 5.54
C ILE A 412 9.41 12.45 4.03
N ILE A 413 8.84 11.34 3.53
CA ILE A 413 8.72 11.06 2.10
C ILE A 413 7.84 12.12 1.44
N GLN A 414 6.70 12.46 2.05
CA GLN A 414 5.83 13.49 1.52
C GLN A 414 6.59 14.82 1.36
N ILE A 415 7.33 15.27 2.37
CA ILE A 415 8.16 16.49 2.25
C ILE A 415 9.21 16.34 1.14
N TRP A 416 9.89 15.19 1.07
CA TRP A 416 10.95 14.97 0.09
C TRP A 416 10.43 15.00 -1.35
N ILE A 417 9.32 14.31 -1.66
CA ILE A 417 8.77 14.33 -3.03
C ILE A 417 8.33 15.75 -3.44
N HIS A 418 7.81 16.55 -2.50
CA HIS A 418 7.45 17.94 -2.77
C HIS A 418 8.69 18.83 -2.93
N TYR A 419 9.78 18.53 -2.23
CA TYR A 419 11.06 19.20 -2.42
C TYR A 419 11.64 18.93 -3.83
N GLU A 420 11.56 17.69 -4.34
CA GLU A 420 11.94 17.38 -5.73
C GLU A 420 11.01 18.08 -6.73
N ALA A 421 9.71 18.16 -6.44
CA ALA A 421 8.74 18.91 -7.23
C ALA A 421 9.08 20.42 -7.30
N MET A 422 9.50 21.02 -6.18
CA MET A 422 9.98 22.41 -6.14
C MET A 422 11.26 22.61 -6.96
N LYS A 423 12.21 21.67 -6.93
CA LYS A 423 13.40 21.72 -7.80
C LYS A 423 13.01 21.71 -9.29
N LEU A 424 11.99 20.95 -9.68
CA LEU A 424 11.50 20.98 -11.07
C LEU A 424 10.97 22.35 -11.46
N LEU A 425 10.26 23.02 -10.56
CA LEU A 425 9.80 24.39 -10.83
C LEU A 425 10.98 25.36 -10.96
N ILE A 426 11.99 25.26 -10.09
CA ILE A 426 13.20 26.09 -10.17
C ILE A 426 13.93 25.84 -11.50
N LYS A 427 13.87 24.62 -12.04
CA LYS A 427 14.39 24.26 -13.37
C LYS A 427 13.53 24.78 -14.55
N GLY A 428 12.46 25.53 -14.28
CA GLY A 428 11.62 26.15 -15.30
C GLY A 428 10.57 25.21 -15.92
N VAL A 429 10.31 24.05 -15.31
CA VAL A 429 9.26 23.15 -15.79
C VAL A 429 7.89 23.81 -15.61
N GLN A 430 7.07 23.75 -16.66
CA GLN A 430 5.74 24.34 -16.65
C GLN A 430 4.83 23.67 -15.62
N PHE A 431 4.18 24.51 -14.81
CA PHE A 431 3.10 24.12 -13.91
C PHE A 431 1.80 24.02 -14.70
N ILE A 432 1.08 22.92 -14.52
CA ILE A 432 -0.19 22.58 -15.16
C ILE A 432 -1.23 22.48 -14.04
N PRO A 433 -2.26 23.34 -14.05
CA PRO A 433 -3.30 23.31 -13.03
C PRO A 433 -4.16 22.04 -13.13
N HIS A 434 -4.73 21.62 -12.00
CA HIS A 434 -5.65 20.49 -11.96
C HIS A 434 -6.88 20.76 -12.85
N PRO A 435 -7.30 19.81 -13.72
CA PRO A 435 -8.39 20.04 -14.68
C PRO A 435 -9.71 20.46 -14.02
N GLU A 436 -10.01 19.90 -12.85
CA GLU A 436 -11.29 20.10 -12.14
C GLU A 436 -11.21 21.17 -11.03
N GLY A 437 -10.10 21.90 -10.91
CA GLY A 437 -9.99 22.99 -9.95
C GLY A 437 -10.14 22.57 -8.48
N SER A 438 -9.79 21.34 -8.12
CA SER A 438 -9.96 20.84 -6.76
C SER A 438 -9.17 21.67 -5.74
N GLU A 439 -9.90 22.37 -4.89
CA GLU A 439 -9.34 23.24 -3.84
C GLU A 439 -9.32 22.51 -2.49
N THR A 440 -8.39 21.59 -2.31
CA THR A 440 -8.05 21.15 -0.95
C THR A 440 -7.33 22.28 -0.21
N MET A 441 -7.40 22.27 1.14
CA MET A 441 -6.67 23.25 1.96
C MET A 441 -5.16 23.24 1.65
N ALA A 442 -4.60 22.06 1.38
CA ALA A 442 -3.21 21.90 0.97
C ALA A 442 -2.95 22.50 -0.43
N SER A 443 -3.84 22.27 -1.41
CA SER A 443 -3.79 22.91 -2.73
C SER A 443 -3.83 24.45 -2.62
N ARG A 444 -4.71 25.01 -1.77
CA ARG A 444 -4.79 26.46 -1.52
C ARG A 444 -3.53 27.01 -0.85
N MET A 445 -2.96 26.31 0.12
CA MET A 445 -1.72 26.72 0.78
C MET A 445 -0.55 26.70 -0.20
N ILE A 446 -0.41 25.64 -1.00
CA ILE A 446 0.61 25.55 -2.04
C ILE A 446 0.39 26.69 -3.04
N ALA A 447 -0.81 26.89 -3.57
CA ALA A 447 -1.10 27.99 -4.48
C ALA A 447 -0.75 29.37 -3.86
N ALA A 448 -1.06 29.60 -2.58
CA ALA A 448 -0.73 30.85 -1.89
C ALA A 448 0.78 31.06 -1.74
N VAL A 449 1.54 30.00 -1.40
CA VAL A 449 3.02 30.04 -1.31
C VAL A 449 3.66 30.23 -2.69
N MET A 450 3.07 29.63 -3.73
CA MET A 450 3.64 29.65 -5.07
C MET A 450 3.27 30.91 -5.87
N ARG A 451 2.17 31.60 -5.55
CA ARG A 451 1.76 32.88 -6.18
C ARG A 451 2.90 33.91 -6.30
N PRO A 452 3.65 34.25 -5.25
CA PRO A 452 4.77 35.20 -5.37
C PRO A 452 5.90 34.66 -6.27
N VAL A 453 6.18 33.35 -6.25
CA VAL A 453 7.17 32.73 -7.14
C VAL A 453 6.73 32.84 -8.61
N PHE A 454 5.44 32.60 -8.88
CA PHE A 454 4.87 32.74 -10.21
C PHE A 454 4.89 34.20 -10.70
N ALA A 455 4.54 35.16 -9.84
CA ALA A 455 4.59 36.58 -10.18
C ALA A 455 6.02 37.03 -10.54
N VAL A 456 7.03 36.57 -9.80
CA VAL A 456 8.44 36.84 -10.12
C VAL A 456 8.85 36.19 -11.44
N LYS A 457 8.47 34.92 -11.67
CA LYS A 457 8.79 34.22 -12.93
C LYS A 457 8.15 34.92 -14.13
N GLU A 458 6.88 35.32 -14.04
CA GLU A 458 6.16 36.03 -15.08
C GLU A 458 6.82 37.39 -15.40
N MET A 459 7.24 38.14 -14.36
CA MET A 459 8.02 39.37 -14.53
C MET A 459 9.36 39.12 -15.26
N PHE A 460 10.06 38.02 -14.98
CA PHE A 460 11.31 37.68 -15.65
C PHE A 460 11.09 37.26 -17.11
N ASP A 461 10.08 36.44 -17.37
CA ASP A 461 9.71 35.98 -18.72
C ASP A 461 9.28 37.17 -19.60
N ASP A 462 8.52 38.12 -19.06
CA ASP A 462 8.15 39.37 -19.75
C ASP A 462 9.34 40.28 -20.02
N ARG A 463 10.34 40.28 -19.14
CA ARG A 463 11.56 41.08 -19.30
C ARG A 463 12.50 40.47 -20.33
N LEU A 464 12.51 39.14 -20.45
CA LEU A 464 13.23 38.41 -21.50
C LEU A 464 12.56 38.61 -22.87
N LYS A 465 11.23 38.48 -22.96
CA LYS A 465 10.46 38.76 -24.18
C LYS A 465 10.67 40.19 -24.69
N ARG A 466 10.73 41.18 -23.78
CA ARG A 466 11.02 42.59 -24.11
C ARG A 466 12.48 42.87 -24.52
N LYS A 467 13.41 41.94 -24.28
CA LYS A 467 14.81 42.04 -24.75
C LYS A 467 15.04 41.33 -26.07
N SER A 468 14.14 40.42 -26.46
CA SER A 468 14.18 39.66 -27.72
C SER A 468 13.29 40.23 -28.82
N ALA A 469 12.44 41.20 -28.50
CA ALA A 469 11.71 42.06 -29.44
C ALA A 469 12.42 43.41 -29.52
#